data_AF-A0A2X7EWM5-F1
#
_entry.id   AF-A0A2X7EWM5-F1
#
_cell.length_a   1.000
_cell.length_b   1.000
_cell.length_c   1.000
_cell.angle_alpha   90.00
_cell.angle_beta   90.00
_cell.angle_gamma   90.00
#
_symmetry.space_group_name_H-M   'P 1'
#
loop_
_entity.id
_entity.type
_entity.pdbx_description
1 polymer ?
#
loop_
_entity_poly.entity_id
_entity_poly.type
_entity_poly.pdbx_seq_one_letter_code
_entity_poly.pdbx_strand_id
1 'polypeptide(L)'
;MKIILLFLAALASFTVHAQPPSQTVEQTVRHIYQNYKSDATAPYFGETGERAITSARIQQALTLNDNLTLPGNIGWLDYDPVCDCQDFGDLVLESVAITQTDADHADAVVRFRIFKDDKEKTTQTLKMVAENGRWVIDDIVSNHGSVLQAVNSENEKTLTALASLQKEQPEAFVAELFEHIADYSWPWTWVVSDSYRQAVNAFYKTTFKTANNPDEDMQIERQFIYDNPICFGEESLFSRVDEIRVLEKTADSARIHVRFTLTNGNNEEQELVLQRREGKWEIADFIRPNSGSLLKQIEAKTAARLKQ
;
A
#
# COMPACT_ATOMS: atom_id res chain seq x y z
N MET A 1 9.58 17.27 -71.44
CA MET A 1 8.86 16.48 -70.43
C MET A 1 9.28 16.97 -69.05
N LYS A 2 8.45 17.80 -68.39
CA LYS A 2 8.60 18.18 -66.97
C LYS A 2 7.35 17.68 -66.27
N ILE A 3 7.47 16.61 -65.50
CA ILE A 3 6.37 16.02 -64.74
C ILE A 3 6.27 16.80 -63.43
N ILE A 4 5.14 17.47 -63.24
CA ILE A 4 4.74 18.12 -61.99
C ILE A 4 4.18 17.01 -61.09
N LEU A 5 4.78 16.84 -59.91
CA LEU A 5 4.24 15.99 -58.84
C LEU A 5 3.69 16.89 -57.75
N LEU A 6 2.36 16.98 -57.67
CA LEU A 6 1.62 17.56 -56.54
C LEU A 6 1.49 16.48 -55.46
N PHE A 7 2.07 16.70 -54.29
CA PHE A 7 1.77 15.92 -53.08
C PHE A 7 0.66 16.64 -52.28
N LEU A 8 -0.55 16.07 -52.27
CA LEU A 8 -1.62 16.45 -51.36
C LEU A 8 -1.40 15.70 -50.04
N ALA A 9 -0.97 16.39 -48.99
CA ALA A 9 -0.96 15.86 -47.63
C ALA A 9 -2.34 16.11 -46.98
N ALA A 10 -3.21 15.10 -47.01
CA ALA A 10 -4.43 15.10 -46.23
C ALA A 10 -4.10 14.69 -44.78
N LEU A 11 -4.00 15.66 -43.89
CA LEU A 11 -3.98 15.43 -42.44
C LEU A 11 -5.37 14.95 -42.00
N ALA A 12 -5.54 13.63 -41.91
CA ALA A 12 -6.67 13.03 -41.22
C ALA A 12 -6.47 13.23 -39.71
N SER A 13 -7.05 14.29 -39.17
CA SER A 13 -7.22 14.43 -37.72
C SER A 13 -8.20 13.36 -37.25
N PHE A 14 -7.68 12.22 -36.81
CA PHE A 14 -8.48 11.27 -36.03
C PHE A 14 -8.82 11.93 -34.70
N THR A 15 -10.00 12.54 -34.62
CA THR A 15 -10.62 12.80 -33.33
C THR A 15 -10.94 11.43 -32.74
N VAL A 16 -10.09 10.95 -31.83
CA VAL A 16 -10.39 9.81 -30.97
C VAL A 16 -11.61 10.21 -30.16
N HIS A 17 -12.80 9.91 -30.68
CA HIS A 17 -14.02 10.01 -29.92
C HIS A 17 -13.95 8.88 -28.90
N ALA A 18 -13.76 9.25 -27.64
CA ALA A 18 -13.89 8.31 -26.54
C ALA A 18 -15.23 7.59 -26.69
N GLN A 19 -15.19 6.26 -26.76
CA GLN A 19 -16.41 5.46 -26.91
C GLN A 19 -17.31 5.74 -25.70
N PRO A 20 -18.58 6.14 -25.92
CA PRO A 20 -19.48 6.41 -24.81
C PRO A 20 -19.65 5.14 -23.95
N PRO A 21 -19.86 5.28 -22.63
CA PRO A 21 -20.03 4.13 -21.77
C PRO A 21 -21.14 3.19 -22.23
N SER A 22 -20.92 1.88 -22.10
CA SER A 22 -21.87 0.84 -22.53
C SER A 22 -23.14 0.76 -21.67
N GLN A 23 -23.09 1.34 -20.47
CA GLN A 23 -24.17 1.40 -19.49
C GLN A 23 -24.38 2.84 -19.02
N THR A 24 -25.56 3.15 -18.51
CA THR A 24 -25.79 4.41 -17.80
C THR A 24 -25.17 4.34 -16.39
N VAL A 25 -24.90 5.50 -15.78
CA VAL A 25 -24.40 5.59 -14.40
C VAL A 25 -25.30 4.80 -13.44
N GLU A 26 -26.62 4.98 -13.54
CA GLU A 26 -27.58 4.28 -12.67
C GLU A 26 -27.51 2.76 -12.83
N GLN A 27 -27.40 2.26 -14.07
CA GLN A 27 -27.28 0.83 -14.34
C GLN A 27 -26.01 0.25 -13.73
N THR A 28 -24.88 0.94 -13.90
CA THR A 28 -23.60 0.53 -13.30
C THR A 28 -23.68 0.50 -11.77
N VAL A 29 -24.20 1.56 -11.14
CA VAL A 29 -24.34 1.63 -9.68
C VAL A 29 -25.25 0.52 -9.14
N ARG A 30 -26.39 0.27 -9.79
CA ARG A 30 -27.29 -0.82 -9.40
C ARG A 30 -26.62 -2.18 -9.56
N HIS A 31 -25.82 -2.38 -10.61
CA HIS A 31 -25.07 -3.62 -10.83
C HIS A 31 -24.03 -3.88 -9.73
N ILE A 32 -23.32 -2.84 -9.27
CA ILE A 32 -22.38 -2.94 -8.14
C ILE A 32 -23.10 -3.44 -6.88
N TYR A 33 -24.19 -2.78 -6.49
CA TYR A 33 -24.93 -3.13 -5.27
C TYR A 33 -25.72 -4.45 -5.36
N GLN A 34 -26.02 -4.96 -6.55
CA GLN A 34 -26.67 -6.26 -6.73
C GLN A 34 -25.82 -7.43 -6.19
N ASN A 35 -24.51 -7.26 -6.12
CA ASN A 35 -23.58 -8.28 -5.65
C ASN A 35 -23.41 -8.32 -4.12
N TYR A 36 -24.06 -7.42 -3.38
CA TYR A 36 -24.06 -7.42 -1.91
C TYR A 36 -25.19 -8.31 -1.37
N LYS A 37 -25.12 -9.61 -1.68
CA LYS A 37 -26.06 -10.65 -1.25
C LYS A 37 -25.30 -11.83 -0.67
N SER A 38 -25.94 -12.57 0.24
CA SER A 38 -25.36 -13.73 0.92
C SER A 38 -24.92 -14.86 -0.04
N ASP A 39 -25.52 -14.93 -1.23
CA ASP A 39 -25.20 -15.89 -2.29
C ASP A 39 -24.35 -15.30 -3.44
N ALA A 40 -23.90 -14.06 -3.31
CA ALA A 40 -23.10 -13.35 -4.31
C ALA A 40 -21.71 -12.97 -3.78
N THR A 41 -20.77 -12.75 -4.70
CA THR A 41 -19.45 -12.22 -4.36
C THR A 41 -19.49 -10.70 -4.48
N ALA A 42 -19.44 -10.00 -3.34
CA ALA A 42 -19.31 -8.54 -3.33
C ALA A 42 -18.04 -8.11 -4.09
N PRO A 43 -18.10 -7.01 -4.87
CA PRO A 43 -16.95 -6.50 -5.58
C PRO A 43 -15.90 -5.99 -4.58
N TYR A 44 -14.64 -6.33 -4.80
CA TYR A 44 -13.55 -5.79 -3.98
C TYR A 44 -13.15 -4.40 -4.47
N PHE A 45 -13.09 -3.42 -3.57
CA PHE A 45 -12.81 -2.02 -3.92
C PHE A 45 -11.42 -1.80 -4.52
N GLY A 46 -10.43 -2.58 -4.06
CA GLY A 46 -9.06 -2.61 -4.58
C GLY A 46 -8.85 -3.55 -5.77
N GLU A 47 -9.91 -4.13 -6.35
CA GLU A 47 -9.80 -4.99 -7.53
C GLU A 47 -9.28 -4.20 -8.73
N THR A 48 -8.35 -4.78 -9.51
CA THR A 48 -7.71 -4.12 -10.66
C THR A 48 -8.16 -4.74 -11.99
N GLY A 49 -7.82 -4.07 -13.10
CA GLY A 49 -8.06 -4.60 -14.45
C GLY A 49 -9.53 -4.60 -14.87
N GLU A 50 -9.97 -5.66 -15.57
CA GLU A 50 -11.32 -5.72 -16.14
C GLU A 50 -12.43 -5.76 -15.08
N ARG A 51 -12.14 -6.22 -13.86
CA ARG A 51 -13.10 -6.30 -12.75
C ARG A 51 -13.11 -5.06 -11.85
N ALA A 52 -12.20 -4.11 -12.08
CA ALA A 52 -12.15 -2.87 -11.31
C ALA A 52 -13.48 -2.12 -11.41
N ILE A 53 -14.04 -1.79 -10.24
CA ILE A 53 -15.22 -0.93 -10.12
C ILE A 53 -14.84 0.54 -9.88
N THR A 54 -13.55 0.81 -9.77
CA THR A 54 -12.95 2.08 -9.35
C THR A 54 -12.04 2.66 -10.43
N SER A 55 -11.87 3.98 -10.43
CA SER A 55 -11.09 4.73 -11.42
C SER A 55 -9.59 4.43 -11.34
N ALA A 56 -8.87 4.71 -12.42
CA ALA A 56 -7.40 4.62 -12.41
C ALA A 56 -6.77 5.51 -11.32
N ARG A 57 -7.39 6.65 -11.01
CA ARG A 57 -6.91 7.61 -10.02
C ARG A 57 -6.94 7.04 -8.60
N ILE A 58 -8.06 6.49 -8.17
CA ILE A 58 -8.16 5.89 -6.82
C ILE A 58 -7.32 4.61 -6.73
N GLN A 59 -7.23 3.84 -7.83
CA GLN A 59 -6.35 2.67 -7.91
C GLN A 59 -4.86 3.02 -7.71
N GLN A 60 -4.40 4.15 -8.23
CA GLN A 60 -3.04 4.64 -7.96
C GLN A 60 -2.84 5.00 -6.48
N ALA A 61 -3.82 5.65 -5.85
CA ALA A 61 -3.76 6.00 -4.43
C ALA A 61 -3.73 4.75 -3.53
N LEU A 62 -4.55 3.75 -3.85
CA LEU A 62 -4.59 2.45 -3.16
C LEU A 62 -3.30 1.67 -3.37
N THR A 63 -2.78 1.60 -4.59
CA THR A 63 -1.50 0.94 -4.88
C THR A 63 -0.35 1.58 -4.11
N LEU A 64 -0.34 2.91 -4.00
CA LEU A 64 0.63 3.61 -3.17
C LEU A 64 0.44 3.25 -1.68
N ASN A 65 -0.81 3.23 -1.20
CA ASN A 65 -1.10 2.86 0.19
C ASN A 65 -0.67 1.43 0.52
N ASP A 66 -0.92 0.46 -0.37
CA ASP A 66 -0.49 -0.92 -0.21
C ASP A 66 1.04 -1.03 -0.16
N ASN A 67 1.74 -0.27 -1.00
CA ASN A 67 3.21 -0.21 -0.99
C ASN A 67 3.78 0.42 0.29
N LEU A 68 3.03 1.33 0.89
CA LEU A 68 3.31 1.96 2.18
C LEU A 68 2.72 1.17 3.36
N THR A 69 2.05 0.04 3.13
CA THR A 69 1.49 -0.77 4.20
C THR A 69 2.51 -1.79 4.69
N LEU A 70 2.54 -1.99 6.00
CA LEU A 70 3.40 -2.98 6.64
C LEU A 70 3.09 -4.41 6.15
N PRO A 71 4.10 -5.26 5.91
CA PRO A 71 3.88 -6.69 5.69
C PRO A 71 2.95 -7.30 6.75
N GLY A 72 1.87 -7.93 6.30
CA GLY A 72 0.87 -8.55 7.18
C GLY A 72 -0.27 -7.63 7.61
N ASN A 73 -0.15 -6.31 7.44
CA ASN A 73 -1.25 -5.38 7.66
C ASN A 73 -2.16 -5.31 6.43
N ILE A 74 -3.44 -4.99 6.66
CA ILE A 74 -4.47 -4.92 5.62
C ILE A 74 -4.36 -3.60 4.82
N GLY A 75 -3.78 -2.55 5.40
CA GLY A 75 -3.68 -1.23 4.80
C GLY A 75 -4.93 -0.40 5.08
N TRP A 76 -5.17 0.63 4.28
CA TRP A 76 -6.30 1.53 4.47
C TRP A 76 -7.66 0.87 4.19
N LEU A 77 -7.70 -0.15 3.33
CA LEU A 77 -8.91 -0.92 3.02
C LEU A 77 -9.19 -2.01 4.07
N ASP A 78 -9.14 -1.66 5.34
CA ASP A 78 -9.50 -2.57 6.44
C ASP A 78 -11.02 -2.74 6.62
N TYR A 79 -11.83 -2.12 5.75
CA TYR A 79 -13.28 -2.26 5.60
C TYR A 79 -13.69 -2.05 4.13
N ASP A 80 -14.96 -2.31 3.78
CA ASP A 80 -15.48 -2.06 2.42
C ASP A 80 -16.09 -0.65 2.29
N PRO A 81 -15.50 0.26 1.49
CA PRO A 81 -15.99 1.61 1.35
C PRO A 81 -17.30 1.74 0.53
N VAL A 82 -17.67 0.73 -0.26
CA VAL A 82 -18.90 0.75 -1.09
C VAL A 82 -20.14 0.54 -0.24
N CYS A 83 -20.07 -0.27 0.80
CA CYS A 83 -21.16 -0.41 1.78
C CYS A 83 -20.93 0.39 3.06
N ASP A 84 -19.74 0.98 3.24
CA ASP A 84 -19.27 1.63 4.46
C ASP A 84 -19.37 0.67 5.66
N CYS A 85 -18.90 -0.57 5.47
CA CYS A 85 -19.17 -1.68 6.38
C CYS A 85 -18.04 -2.71 6.48
N GLN A 86 -17.97 -3.40 7.63
CA GLN A 86 -17.12 -4.58 7.84
C GLN A 86 -17.82 -5.86 7.37
N ASP A 87 -19.10 -5.97 7.70
CA ASP A 87 -19.96 -7.10 7.35
C ASP A 87 -21.28 -6.59 6.76
N PHE A 88 -21.90 -7.41 5.90
CA PHE A 88 -23.23 -7.16 5.36
C PHE A 88 -24.08 -8.43 5.37
N GLY A 89 -25.41 -8.28 5.33
CA GLY A 89 -26.36 -9.40 5.32
C GLY A 89 -27.54 -9.12 4.42
N ASP A 90 -27.38 -9.44 3.13
CA ASP A 90 -28.35 -9.16 2.06
C ASP A 90 -28.70 -7.68 1.92
N LEU A 91 -27.70 -6.82 1.72
CA LEU A 91 -27.83 -5.37 1.57
C LEU A 91 -28.97 -4.99 0.62
N VAL A 92 -29.80 -4.04 1.03
CA VAL A 92 -30.96 -3.59 0.24
C VAL A 92 -30.73 -2.16 -0.25
N LEU A 93 -30.45 -2.00 -1.54
CA LEU A 93 -30.41 -0.71 -2.21
C LEU A 93 -31.83 -0.15 -2.38
N GLU A 94 -32.15 0.91 -1.65
CA GLU A 94 -33.48 1.53 -1.67
C GLU A 94 -33.64 2.53 -2.80
N SER A 95 -32.61 3.35 -3.04
CA SER A 95 -32.66 4.37 -4.09
C SER A 95 -31.28 4.71 -4.65
N VAL A 96 -31.27 5.10 -5.91
CA VAL A 96 -30.13 5.71 -6.61
C VAL A 96 -30.65 6.99 -7.26
N ALA A 97 -30.05 8.12 -6.94
CA ALA A 97 -30.35 9.41 -7.57
C ALA A 97 -29.10 9.90 -8.30
N ILE A 98 -29.21 10.11 -9.61
CA ILE A 98 -28.09 10.54 -10.45
C ILE A 98 -28.18 12.04 -10.72
N THR A 99 -27.08 12.74 -10.49
CA THR A 99 -26.86 14.12 -10.95
C THR A 99 -25.68 14.12 -11.90
N GLN A 100 -25.95 14.27 -13.20
CA GLN A 100 -24.89 14.39 -14.19
C GLN A 100 -24.17 15.73 -13.97
N THR A 101 -22.84 15.70 -13.82
CA THR A 101 -22.03 16.91 -13.63
C THR A 101 -21.56 17.45 -14.98
N ASP A 102 -21.09 16.56 -15.85
CA ASP A 102 -20.69 16.84 -17.23
C ASP A 102 -20.76 15.57 -18.10
N ALA A 103 -20.08 15.53 -19.25
CA ALA A 103 -20.15 14.41 -20.18
C ALA A 103 -19.53 13.11 -19.63
N ASP A 104 -18.55 13.21 -18.73
CA ASP A 104 -17.75 12.11 -18.21
C ASP A 104 -17.79 11.99 -16.68
N HIS A 105 -18.54 12.84 -15.97
CA HIS A 105 -18.69 12.80 -14.52
C HIS A 105 -20.15 12.88 -14.06
N ALA A 106 -20.47 12.11 -13.02
CA ALA A 106 -21.77 12.13 -12.37
C ALA A 106 -21.67 11.86 -10.86
N ASP A 107 -22.60 12.41 -10.10
CA ASP A 107 -22.82 12.05 -8.70
C ASP A 107 -23.96 11.04 -8.63
N ALA A 108 -23.73 9.90 -7.97
CA ALA A 108 -24.76 8.93 -7.65
C ALA A 108 -24.98 8.90 -6.13
N VAL A 109 -26.07 9.52 -5.68
CA VAL A 109 -26.48 9.43 -4.27
C VAL A 109 -27.23 8.12 -4.07
N VAL A 110 -26.67 7.24 -3.26
CA VAL A 110 -27.23 5.92 -2.98
C VAL A 110 -27.71 5.86 -1.54
N ARG A 111 -28.83 5.19 -1.34
CA ARG A 111 -29.40 4.93 -0.02
C ARG A 111 -29.71 3.45 0.11
N PHE A 112 -29.21 2.83 1.15
CA PHE A 112 -29.34 1.39 1.34
C PHE A 112 -29.39 1.00 2.81
N ARG A 113 -29.70 -0.26 3.06
CA ARG A 113 -29.66 -0.91 4.38
C ARG A 113 -28.64 -2.03 4.31
N ILE A 114 -27.67 -2.06 5.22
CA ILE A 114 -26.55 -3.02 5.20
C ILE A 114 -27.07 -4.44 5.44
N PHE A 115 -28.00 -4.61 6.38
CA PHE A 115 -28.75 -5.84 6.57
C PHE A 115 -30.21 -5.67 6.12
N LYS A 116 -30.77 -6.73 5.54
CA LYS A 116 -32.14 -6.72 5.02
C LYS A 116 -33.20 -6.33 6.05
N ASP A 117 -32.97 -6.61 7.33
CA ASP A 117 -33.91 -6.35 8.42
C ASP A 117 -33.58 -5.05 9.20
N ASP A 118 -32.53 -4.34 8.81
CA ASP A 118 -32.18 -3.08 9.44
C ASP A 118 -33.26 -2.02 9.27
N LYS A 119 -33.38 -1.15 10.28
CA LYS A 119 -34.17 0.08 10.20
C LYS A 119 -33.31 1.27 9.79
N GLU A 120 -32.04 1.24 10.19
CA GLU A 120 -31.08 2.27 9.84
C GLU A 120 -30.72 2.18 8.36
N LYS A 121 -30.41 3.35 7.79
CA LYS A 121 -30.18 3.51 6.36
C LYS A 121 -28.89 4.30 6.20
N THR A 122 -27.97 3.73 5.44
CA THR A 122 -26.74 4.41 5.03
C THR A 122 -27.04 5.25 3.80
N THR A 123 -26.37 6.39 3.69
CA THR A 123 -26.43 7.24 2.50
C THR A 123 -25.03 7.72 2.20
N GLN A 124 -24.59 7.51 0.96
CA GLN A 124 -23.30 7.95 0.47
C GLN A 124 -23.45 8.47 -0.96
N THR A 125 -22.49 9.28 -1.38
CA THR A 125 -22.38 9.75 -2.76
C THR A 125 -21.22 9.05 -3.43
N LEU A 126 -21.49 8.28 -4.47
CA LEU A 126 -20.46 7.77 -5.36
C LEU A 126 -20.16 8.86 -6.39
N LYS A 127 -18.91 9.33 -6.43
CA LYS A 127 -18.41 10.16 -7.52
C LYS A 127 -18.05 9.22 -8.66
N MET A 128 -18.71 9.37 -9.81
CA MET A 128 -18.60 8.47 -10.95
C MET A 128 -17.85 9.17 -12.07
N VAL A 129 -16.94 8.45 -12.73
CA VAL A 129 -16.20 8.91 -13.91
C VAL A 129 -16.32 7.91 -15.05
N ALA A 130 -16.39 8.39 -16.29
CA ALA A 130 -16.36 7.58 -17.49
C ALA A 130 -14.91 7.33 -17.93
N GLU A 131 -14.43 6.10 -17.74
CA GLU A 131 -13.09 5.67 -18.14
C GLU A 131 -13.16 4.42 -19.03
N ASN A 132 -12.44 4.43 -20.15
CA ASN A 132 -12.34 3.28 -21.07
C ASN A 132 -13.71 2.71 -21.50
N GLY A 133 -14.69 3.59 -21.74
CA GLY A 133 -16.03 3.19 -22.15
C GLY A 133 -16.86 2.53 -21.05
N ARG A 134 -16.55 2.78 -19.77
CA ARG A 134 -17.31 2.31 -18.60
C ARG A 134 -17.43 3.41 -17.56
N TRP A 135 -18.51 3.40 -16.78
CA TRP A 135 -18.59 4.18 -15.55
C TRP A 135 -17.88 3.42 -14.43
N VAL A 136 -17.07 4.13 -13.65
CA VAL A 136 -16.36 3.60 -12.48
C VAL A 136 -16.43 4.60 -11.33
N ILE A 137 -16.24 4.14 -10.10
CA ILE A 137 -16.21 4.96 -8.89
C ILE A 137 -14.87 5.68 -8.80
N ASP A 138 -14.89 7.01 -8.83
CA ASP A 138 -13.71 7.87 -8.70
C ASP A 138 -13.46 8.33 -7.26
N ASP A 139 -14.52 8.34 -6.44
CA ASP A 139 -14.47 8.59 -4.99
C ASP A 139 -15.80 8.16 -4.34
N ILE A 140 -15.79 7.97 -3.02
CA ILE A 140 -16.99 7.76 -2.21
C ILE A 140 -16.98 8.80 -1.09
N VAL A 141 -18.09 9.53 -0.96
CA VAL A 141 -18.27 10.50 0.12
C VAL A 141 -19.41 10.02 1.03
N SER A 142 -19.06 9.68 2.26
CA SER A 142 -20.01 9.32 3.33
C SER A 142 -19.99 10.36 4.47
N ASN A 143 -20.59 10.02 5.61
CA ASN A 143 -20.45 10.78 6.86
C ASN A 143 -19.00 10.80 7.39
N HIS A 144 -18.15 9.87 6.93
CA HIS A 144 -16.72 9.82 7.26
C HIS A 144 -15.85 10.68 6.34
N GLY A 145 -16.45 11.33 5.33
CA GLY A 145 -15.74 12.16 4.35
C GLY A 145 -15.43 11.41 3.05
N SER A 146 -14.45 11.92 2.31
CA SER A 146 -13.99 11.35 1.04
C SER A 146 -12.99 10.22 1.29
N VAL A 147 -13.26 9.06 0.71
CA VAL A 147 -12.37 7.89 0.73
C VAL A 147 -11.03 8.24 0.11
N LEU A 148 -11.03 8.85 -1.08
CA LEU A 148 -9.79 9.19 -1.75
C LEU A 148 -8.97 10.22 -0.98
N GLN A 149 -9.62 11.23 -0.39
CA GLN A 149 -8.94 12.21 0.43
C GLN A 149 -8.29 11.55 1.65
N ALA A 150 -8.98 10.61 2.30
CA ALA A 150 -8.45 9.88 3.45
C ALA A 150 -7.23 9.02 3.08
N VAL A 151 -7.32 8.24 1.99
CA VAL A 151 -6.19 7.43 1.49
C VAL A 151 -4.99 8.32 1.16
N ASN A 152 -5.19 9.42 0.44
CA ASN A 152 -4.10 10.33 0.07
C ASN A 152 -3.49 11.02 1.30
N SER A 153 -4.31 11.42 2.28
CA SER A 153 -3.80 12.05 3.50
C SER A 153 -2.91 11.09 4.30
N GLU A 154 -3.28 9.82 4.38
CA GLU A 154 -2.45 8.81 5.06
C GLU A 154 -1.16 8.51 4.29
N ASN A 155 -1.24 8.44 2.96
CA ASN A 155 -0.06 8.32 2.10
C ASN A 155 0.90 9.52 2.26
N GLU A 156 0.38 10.75 2.25
CA GLU A 156 1.16 11.98 2.40
C GLU A 156 1.82 12.07 3.78
N LYS A 157 1.09 11.72 4.84
CA LYS A 157 1.62 11.65 6.21
C LYS A 157 2.80 10.68 6.28
N THR A 158 2.64 9.49 5.71
CA THR A 158 3.68 8.47 5.62
C THR A 158 4.89 8.95 4.82
N LEU A 159 4.67 9.49 3.63
CA LEU A 159 5.74 10.00 2.77
C LEU A 159 6.49 11.18 3.40
N THR A 160 5.79 12.02 4.16
CA THR A 160 6.39 13.13 4.91
C THR A 160 7.29 12.61 6.03
N ALA A 161 6.84 11.62 6.80
CA ALA A 161 7.65 10.96 7.82
C ALA A 161 8.90 10.32 7.19
N LEU A 162 8.76 9.65 6.05
CA LEU A 162 9.92 9.06 5.35
C LEU A 162 10.88 10.11 4.82
N ALA A 163 10.38 11.24 4.31
CA ALA A 163 11.19 12.34 3.83
C ALA A 163 11.97 13.00 4.97
N SER A 164 11.39 13.13 6.18
CA SER A 164 12.10 13.72 7.33
C SER A 164 13.28 12.89 7.80
N LEU A 165 13.21 11.55 7.63
CA LEU A 165 14.32 10.64 7.98
C LEU A 165 15.54 10.82 7.06
N GLN A 166 15.35 11.28 5.83
CA GLN A 166 16.42 11.32 4.82
C GLN A 166 17.46 12.40 5.11
N LYS A 167 18.75 12.02 5.04
CA LYS A 167 19.90 12.93 5.15
C LYS A 167 20.86 12.72 3.99
N GLU A 168 21.68 13.72 3.69
CA GLU A 168 22.68 13.59 2.63
C GLU A 168 23.73 12.53 2.96
N GLN A 169 24.26 12.56 4.18
CA GLN A 169 25.29 11.63 4.65
C GLN A 169 24.64 10.36 5.22
N PRO A 170 25.10 9.15 4.87
CA PRO A 170 24.51 7.90 5.32
C PRO A 170 24.59 7.71 6.84
N GLU A 171 25.66 8.19 7.49
CA GLU A 171 25.78 8.19 8.95
C GLU A 171 24.77 9.08 9.65
N ALA A 172 24.40 10.21 9.05
CA ALA A 172 23.36 11.09 9.56
C ALA A 172 21.98 10.48 9.34
N PHE A 173 21.76 9.80 8.20
CA PHE A 173 20.53 9.02 7.97
C PHE A 173 20.37 7.94 9.04
N VAL A 174 21.41 7.17 9.33
CA VAL A 174 21.36 6.15 10.40
C VAL A 174 21.13 6.79 11.77
N ALA A 175 21.79 7.90 12.09
CA ALA A 175 21.55 8.60 13.35
C ALA A 175 20.08 9.01 13.50
N GLU A 176 19.48 9.59 12.44
CA GLU A 176 18.08 9.99 12.42
C GLU A 176 17.13 8.80 12.64
N LEU A 177 17.39 7.64 12.01
CA LEU A 177 16.59 6.43 12.25
C LEU A 177 16.59 6.04 13.73
N PHE A 178 17.74 6.10 14.39
CA PHE A 178 17.84 5.75 15.81
C PHE A 178 17.26 6.81 16.73
N GLU A 179 17.29 8.09 16.37
CA GLU A 179 16.60 9.15 17.13
C GLU A 179 15.08 8.95 17.13
N HIS A 180 14.54 8.41 16.04
CA HIS A 180 13.11 8.16 15.88
C HIS A 180 12.70 6.70 16.12
N ILE A 181 13.57 5.82 16.60
CA ILE A 181 13.22 4.39 16.71
C ILE A 181 12.12 4.12 17.74
N ALA A 182 12.02 4.94 18.78
CA ALA A 182 10.94 4.86 19.78
C ALA A 182 9.71 5.69 19.38
N ASP A 183 9.76 6.41 18.26
CA ASP A 183 8.63 7.13 17.71
C ASP A 183 7.81 6.18 16.84
N TYR A 184 6.55 5.94 17.23
CA TYR A 184 5.61 5.12 16.45
C TYR A 184 5.15 5.82 15.16
N SER A 185 5.77 6.94 14.76
CA SER A 185 5.44 7.69 13.54
C SER A 185 5.90 7.00 12.25
N TRP A 186 6.80 6.01 12.31
CA TRP A 186 7.25 5.25 11.15
C TRP A 186 7.62 3.80 11.54
N PRO A 187 7.24 2.79 10.74
CA PRO A 187 7.75 1.45 10.86
C PRO A 187 9.05 1.22 10.07
N TRP A 188 9.89 0.34 10.60
CA TRP A 188 11.19 0.01 10.03
C TRP A 188 11.15 -0.56 8.61
N THR A 189 10.05 -1.22 8.22
CA THR A 189 9.95 -1.83 6.87
C THR A 189 9.84 -0.79 5.76
N TRP A 190 9.62 0.48 6.08
CA TRP A 190 9.60 1.55 5.08
C TRP A 190 10.98 2.07 4.71
N VAL A 191 11.99 1.84 5.56
CA VAL A 191 13.36 2.34 5.34
C VAL A 191 14.30 1.25 4.80
N VAL A 192 13.79 0.04 4.59
CA VAL A 192 14.52 -1.04 3.93
C VAL A 192 14.26 -1.04 2.43
N SER A 193 15.18 -1.60 1.67
CA SER A 193 15.07 -1.69 0.21
C SER A 193 13.88 -2.52 -0.25
N ASP A 194 13.39 -2.26 -1.47
CA ASP A 194 12.35 -3.07 -2.12
C ASP A 194 12.65 -4.56 -2.10
N SER A 195 13.92 -4.95 -2.35
CA SER A 195 14.34 -6.36 -2.33
C SER A 195 14.20 -6.97 -0.95
N TYR A 196 14.57 -6.23 0.11
CA TYR A 196 14.38 -6.68 1.48
C TYR A 196 12.89 -6.81 1.83
N ARG A 197 12.08 -5.81 1.49
CA ARG A 197 10.62 -5.84 1.69
C ARG A 197 9.97 -7.01 0.96
N GLN A 198 10.39 -7.30 -0.27
CA GLN A 198 9.91 -8.46 -1.03
C GLN A 198 10.27 -9.78 -0.36
N ALA A 199 11.48 -9.91 0.19
CA ALA A 199 11.89 -11.11 0.92
C ALA A 199 11.03 -11.34 2.18
N VAL A 200 10.77 -10.29 2.97
CA VAL A 200 9.87 -10.34 4.15
C VAL A 200 8.45 -10.73 3.72
N ASN A 201 7.92 -10.11 2.66
CA ASN A 201 6.59 -10.43 2.13
C ASN A 201 6.47 -11.87 1.62
N ALA A 202 7.50 -12.38 0.93
CA ALA A 202 7.54 -13.75 0.46
C ALA A 202 7.57 -14.72 1.64
N PHE A 203 8.42 -14.46 2.63
CA PHE A 203 8.49 -15.23 3.86
C PHE A 203 7.14 -15.26 4.59
N TYR A 204 6.53 -14.09 4.83
CA TYR A 204 5.22 -13.96 5.45
C TYR A 204 4.17 -14.84 4.76
N LYS A 205 4.07 -14.76 3.43
CA LYS A 205 3.11 -15.55 2.64
C LYS A 205 3.36 -17.06 2.77
N THR A 206 4.61 -17.50 2.76
CA THR A 206 4.96 -18.93 2.87
C THR A 206 4.85 -19.49 4.29
N THR A 207 4.92 -18.64 5.31
CA THR A 207 4.87 -19.08 6.71
C THR A 207 3.46 -18.96 7.28
N PHE A 208 2.78 -17.83 7.07
CA PHE A 208 1.54 -17.53 7.81
C PHE A 208 0.26 -17.74 7.00
N LYS A 209 0.33 -17.64 5.67
CA LYS A 209 -0.86 -17.85 4.82
C LYS A 209 -1.18 -19.33 4.59
N THR A 210 -0.22 -20.22 4.83
CA THR A 210 -0.32 -21.66 4.53
C THR A 210 -0.16 -22.57 5.75
N ALA A 211 0.18 -22.03 6.93
CA ALA A 211 0.39 -22.84 8.12
C ALA A 211 -0.92 -23.22 8.84
N ASN A 212 -0.90 -24.41 9.46
CA ASN A 212 -2.00 -24.93 10.27
C ASN A 212 -2.03 -24.36 11.71
N ASN A 213 -0.96 -23.70 12.17
CA ASN A 213 -0.85 -23.09 13.51
C ASN A 213 -0.09 -21.75 13.45
N PRO A 214 -0.70 -20.67 12.93
CA PRO A 214 -0.03 -19.40 12.69
C PRO A 214 0.54 -18.76 13.96
N ASP A 215 -0.11 -18.91 15.11
CA ASP A 215 0.31 -18.23 16.35
C ASP A 215 1.67 -18.72 16.88
N GLU A 216 1.93 -20.03 16.82
CA GLU A 216 3.21 -20.60 17.27
C GLU A 216 4.36 -20.22 16.32
N ASP A 217 4.12 -20.31 15.01
CA ASP A 217 5.08 -19.88 14.01
C ASP A 217 5.38 -18.37 14.13
N MET A 218 4.39 -17.56 14.53
CA MET A 218 4.55 -16.11 14.69
C MET A 218 5.53 -15.81 15.84
N GLN A 219 5.48 -16.59 16.92
CA GLN A 219 6.38 -16.41 18.04
C GLN A 219 7.81 -16.84 17.70
N ILE A 220 7.98 -17.95 16.99
CA ILE A 220 9.31 -18.51 16.64
C ILE A 220 10.01 -17.65 15.58
N GLU A 221 9.26 -17.17 14.59
CA GLU A 221 9.82 -16.52 13.40
C GLU A 221 9.67 -14.99 13.42
N ARG A 222 9.23 -14.43 14.55
CA ARG A 222 8.99 -12.99 14.72
C ARG A 222 10.18 -12.13 14.32
N GLN A 223 11.41 -12.60 14.53
CA GLN A 223 12.64 -11.89 14.14
C GLN A 223 12.75 -11.52 12.66
N PHE A 224 11.99 -12.20 11.78
CA PHE A 224 12.02 -12.01 10.34
C PHE A 224 10.87 -11.15 9.81
N ILE A 225 9.88 -10.81 10.65
CA ILE A 225 8.65 -10.14 10.22
C ILE A 225 8.27 -9.00 11.17
N TYR A 226 8.16 -9.29 12.46
CA TYR A 226 7.57 -8.38 13.43
C TYR A 226 8.61 -7.59 14.21
N ASP A 227 9.73 -8.22 14.57
CA ASP A 227 10.80 -7.52 15.28
C ASP A 227 11.43 -6.46 14.40
N ASN A 228 11.72 -5.31 14.99
CA ASN A 228 12.46 -4.27 14.31
C ASN A 228 13.94 -4.66 14.21
N PRO A 229 14.47 -4.95 13.01
CA PRO A 229 15.83 -5.39 12.84
C PRO A 229 16.85 -4.28 13.14
N ILE A 230 16.43 -3.01 13.14
CA ILE A 230 17.30 -1.87 13.47
C ILE A 230 17.67 -1.89 14.96
N CYS A 231 16.77 -2.30 15.86
CA CYS A 231 17.00 -2.36 17.30
C CYS A 231 16.91 -3.76 17.94
N PHE A 232 16.88 -4.83 17.13
CA PHE A 232 16.83 -6.24 17.57
C PHE A 232 15.57 -6.59 18.39
N GLY A 233 14.40 -6.14 17.95
CA GLY A 233 13.14 -6.51 18.60
C GLY A 233 12.20 -5.34 18.79
N GLU A 234 11.56 -5.32 19.96
CA GLU A 234 10.61 -4.29 20.34
C GLU A 234 11.30 -2.93 20.52
N GLU A 235 10.78 -1.90 19.88
CA GLU A 235 11.31 -0.53 19.90
C GLU A 235 11.41 0.03 21.33
N SER A 236 10.52 -0.39 22.22
CA SER A 236 10.52 0.01 23.64
C SER A 236 11.76 -0.43 24.42
N LEU A 237 12.51 -1.41 23.90
CA LEU A 237 13.74 -1.90 24.52
C LEU A 237 14.96 -1.06 24.13
N PHE A 238 14.86 -0.22 23.11
CA PHE A 238 15.95 0.67 22.73
C PHE A 238 16.17 1.76 23.79
N SER A 239 17.41 1.99 24.20
CA SER A 239 17.75 3.07 25.14
C SER A 239 18.53 4.20 24.48
N ARG A 240 19.68 3.91 23.86
CA ARG A 240 20.52 4.93 23.21
C ARG A 240 21.50 4.30 22.24
N VAL A 241 21.96 5.08 21.29
CA VAL A 241 23.14 4.76 20.46
C VAL A 241 24.42 5.05 21.23
N ASP A 242 25.36 4.11 21.22
CA ASP A 242 26.69 4.29 21.80
C ASP A 242 27.74 4.60 20.72
N GLU A 243 27.58 4.09 19.50
CA GLU A 243 28.50 4.32 18.39
C GLU A 243 27.82 4.19 17.03
N ILE A 244 28.14 5.11 16.11
CA ILE A 244 27.88 4.99 14.67
C ILE A 244 29.23 5.18 13.97
N ARG A 245 29.67 4.18 13.23
CA ARG A 245 30.97 4.19 12.54
C ARG A 245 30.80 3.75 11.08
N VAL A 246 31.20 4.63 10.16
CA VAL A 246 31.25 4.31 8.74
C VAL A 246 32.42 3.37 8.48
N LEU A 247 32.13 2.18 7.92
CA LEU A 247 33.13 1.20 7.51
C LEU A 247 33.51 1.36 6.04
N GLU A 248 32.51 1.55 5.19
CA GLU A 248 32.66 1.72 3.74
C GLU A 248 31.66 2.78 3.26
N LYS A 249 32.05 3.60 2.27
CA LYS A 249 31.18 4.66 1.72
C LYS A 249 31.53 4.99 0.28
N THR A 250 30.51 5.02 -0.56
CA THR A 250 30.54 5.53 -1.93
C THR A 250 29.43 6.57 -2.10
N ALA A 251 29.22 7.06 -3.33
CA ALA A 251 28.09 7.95 -3.63
C ALA A 251 26.72 7.27 -3.42
N ASP A 252 26.66 5.95 -3.70
CA ASP A 252 25.41 5.19 -3.79
C ASP A 252 25.34 4.00 -2.84
N SER A 253 26.34 3.81 -1.98
CA SER A 253 26.37 2.73 -1.00
C SER A 253 27.15 3.10 0.25
N ALA A 254 26.79 2.49 1.37
CA ALA A 254 27.55 2.59 2.60
C ALA A 254 27.42 1.32 3.44
N ARG A 255 28.42 1.05 4.27
CA ARG A 255 28.38 0.03 5.31
C ARG A 255 28.65 0.70 6.63
N ILE A 256 27.70 0.67 7.54
CA ILE A 256 27.75 1.40 8.81
C ILE A 256 27.65 0.41 9.96
N HIS A 257 28.67 0.41 10.82
CA HIS A 257 28.62 -0.27 12.10
C HIS A 257 27.85 0.58 13.11
N VAL A 258 26.93 -0.04 13.84
CA VAL A 258 26.19 0.61 14.93
C VAL A 258 26.26 -0.26 16.17
N ARG A 259 26.52 0.39 17.31
CA ARG A 259 26.44 -0.21 18.64
C ARG A 259 25.50 0.63 19.50
N PHE A 260 24.61 -0.04 20.23
CA PHE A 260 23.60 0.63 21.04
C PHE A 260 23.28 -0.17 22.30
N THR A 261 22.77 0.53 23.30
CA THR A 261 22.39 -0.02 24.60
C THR A 261 20.87 -0.21 24.64
N LEU A 262 20.44 -1.35 25.19
CA LEU A 262 19.04 -1.65 25.50
C LEU A 262 18.66 -1.20 26.92
N THR A 263 17.37 -1.08 27.22
CA THR A 263 16.84 -0.65 28.52
C THR A 263 17.22 -1.60 29.68
N ASN A 264 17.53 -2.86 29.37
CA ASN A 264 18.03 -3.85 30.34
C ASN A 264 19.54 -3.73 30.62
N GLY A 265 20.24 -2.81 29.94
CA GLY A 265 21.68 -2.59 30.08
C GLY A 265 22.56 -3.47 29.18
N ASN A 266 21.98 -4.37 28.38
CA ASN A 266 22.72 -5.12 27.37
C ASN A 266 23.14 -4.20 26.22
N ASN A 267 24.25 -4.55 25.58
CA ASN A 267 24.71 -3.88 24.37
C ASN A 267 24.50 -4.80 23.18
N GLU A 268 23.97 -4.25 22.10
CA GLU A 268 23.85 -4.91 20.81
C GLU A 268 24.67 -4.17 19.76
N GLU A 269 25.14 -4.91 18.76
CA GLU A 269 25.88 -4.33 17.64
C GLU A 269 25.53 -5.04 16.33
N GLN A 270 25.51 -4.28 15.25
CA GLN A 270 25.28 -4.80 13.91
C GLN A 270 25.91 -3.88 12.87
N GLU A 271 25.89 -4.33 11.62
CA GLU A 271 26.18 -3.46 10.49
C GLU A 271 24.94 -3.29 9.61
N LEU A 272 24.73 -2.07 9.16
CA LEU A 272 23.71 -1.71 8.18
C LEU A 272 24.38 -1.58 6.82
N VAL A 273 23.90 -2.37 5.86
CA VAL A 273 24.27 -2.20 4.45
C VAL A 273 23.26 -1.26 3.84
N LEU A 274 23.73 -0.11 3.37
CA LEU A 274 22.92 0.95 2.79
C LEU A 274 23.15 1.04 1.29
N GLN A 275 22.09 1.36 0.56
CA GLN A 275 22.17 1.78 -0.83
C GLN A 275 21.40 3.08 -1.04
N ARG A 276 21.77 3.83 -2.07
CA ARG A 276 21.08 5.05 -2.47
C ARG A 276 20.33 4.81 -3.77
N ARG A 277 19.01 5.02 -3.75
CA ARG A 277 18.16 4.94 -4.95
C ARG A 277 17.31 6.18 -5.04
N GLU A 278 17.26 6.78 -6.23
CA GLU A 278 16.48 8.00 -6.49
C GLU A 278 16.80 9.13 -5.48
N GLY A 279 18.07 9.22 -5.08
CA GLY A 279 18.56 10.22 -4.12
C GLY A 279 18.31 9.90 -2.64
N LYS A 280 17.60 8.82 -2.32
CA LYS A 280 17.24 8.40 -0.95
C LYS A 280 18.09 7.23 -0.47
N TRP A 281 18.49 7.26 0.79
CA TRP A 281 19.11 6.13 1.48
C TRP A 281 18.05 5.12 1.93
N GLU A 282 18.35 3.85 1.73
CA GLU A 282 17.57 2.71 2.22
C GLU A 282 18.51 1.62 2.74
N ILE A 283 18.03 0.82 3.70
CA ILE A 283 18.76 -0.32 4.25
C ILE A 283 18.56 -1.52 3.33
N ALA A 284 19.63 -1.93 2.66
CA ALA A 284 19.65 -3.11 1.83
C ALA A 284 19.71 -4.40 2.65
N ASP A 285 20.42 -4.40 3.78
CA ASP A 285 20.57 -5.58 4.65
C ASP A 285 21.05 -5.22 6.07
N PHE A 286 20.84 -6.16 6.99
CA PHE A 286 21.34 -6.13 8.36
C PHE A 286 22.33 -7.28 8.56
N ILE A 287 23.58 -6.97 8.93
CA ILE A 287 24.63 -7.96 9.18
C ILE A 287 24.81 -8.12 10.68
N ARG A 288 24.45 -9.29 11.18
CA ARG A 288 24.63 -9.65 12.60
C ARG A 288 26.03 -10.24 12.82
N PRO A 289 26.72 -9.94 13.94
CA PRO A 289 28.08 -10.41 14.21
C PRO A 289 28.27 -11.92 14.08
N ASN A 290 27.29 -12.72 14.49
CA ASN A 290 27.39 -14.19 14.55
C ASN A 290 26.54 -14.93 13.50
N SER A 291 25.50 -14.31 12.95
CA SER A 291 24.59 -14.96 11.99
C SER A 291 24.66 -14.37 10.57
N GLY A 292 25.41 -13.28 10.37
CA GLY A 292 25.60 -12.66 9.07
C GLY A 292 24.34 -11.98 8.55
N SER A 293 24.15 -12.03 7.23
CA SER A 293 23.05 -11.36 6.51
C SER A 293 21.68 -11.86 6.98
N LEU A 294 20.84 -10.94 7.45
CA LEU A 294 19.46 -11.23 7.80
C LEU A 294 18.62 -11.48 6.54
N LEU A 295 18.86 -10.72 5.47
CA LEU A 295 18.18 -10.93 4.19
C LEU A 295 18.40 -12.36 3.65
N LYS A 296 19.64 -12.86 3.68
CA LYS A 296 19.96 -14.22 3.22
C LYS A 296 19.30 -15.29 4.09
N GLN A 297 19.15 -15.05 5.39
CA GLN A 297 18.45 -15.96 6.29
C GLN A 297 16.95 -16.04 5.95
N ILE A 298 16.31 -14.88 5.70
CA ILE A 298 14.91 -14.81 5.25
C ILE A 298 14.73 -15.58 3.94
N GLU A 299 15.55 -15.30 2.93
CA GLU A 299 15.50 -15.98 1.63
C GLU A 299 15.69 -17.50 1.75
N ALA A 300 16.69 -17.93 2.54
CA ALA A 300 16.98 -19.34 2.73
C ALA A 300 15.83 -20.09 3.42
N LYS A 301 15.21 -19.48 4.44
CA LYS A 301 14.06 -20.08 5.13
C LYS A 301 12.82 -20.14 4.22
N THR A 302 12.54 -19.08 3.47
CA THR A 302 11.47 -19.08 2.46
C THR A 302 11.67 -20.21 1.45
N ALA A 303 12.89 -20.35 0.92
CA ALA A 303 13.21 -21.41 -0.04
C ALA A 303 13.12 -22.82 0.55
N ALA A 304 13.45 -23.00 1.84
CA ALA A 304 13.32 -24.29 2.53
C ALA A 304 11.85 -24.69 2.71
N ARG A 305 10.96 -23.74 3.05
CA ARG A 305 9.52 -23.98 3.20
C ARG A 305 8.84 -24.34 1.88
N LEU A 306 9.22 -23.69 0.78
CA LEU A 306 8.68 -24.00 -0.55
C LEU A 306 9.04 -25.41 -1.06
N LYS A 307 9.97 -26.12 -0.41
CA LYS A 307 10.36 -27.50 -0.76
C LYS A 307 9.64 -28.57 0.07
N GLN A 308 8.91 -28.17 1.11
CA GLN A 308 8.11 -29.06 1.96
C GLN A 308 6.72 -29.27 1.34
#